data_AF-A0A4S8P7D1-F1
#
_entry.id   AF-A0A4S8P7D1-F1
#
_cell.length_a   1.000
_cell.length_b   1.000
_cell.length_c   1.000
_cell.angle_alpha   90.00
_cell.angle_beta   90.00
_cell.angle_gamma   90.00
#
_symmetry.space_group_name_H-M   'P 1'
#
loop_
_entity.id
_entity.type
_entity.pdbx_description
1 polymer ?
#
loop_
_entity_poly.entity_id
_entity_poly.type
_entity_poly.pdbx_seq_one_letter_code
_entity_poly.pdbx_strand_id
1 'polypeptide(L)'
;MANSALDTISELVRSFQIGSRQLFERAFHHHLTIATEAARGNHYVDDCVDLVHEALDRLFADDSEADAARAHLLGAIEALRDELCLSSANEPAYVRATAS
;
A
#
# COMPACT_ATOMS: atom_id res chain seq x y z
N MET A 1 3.30 4.94 11.61
CA MET A 1 3.03 5.81 10.43
C MET A 1 2.64 4.99 9.22
N ALA A 2 3.41 3.95 8.86
CA ALA A 2 3.05 3.08 7.73
C ALA A 2 1.71 2.35 7.91
N ASN A 3 1.51 1.64 9.03
CA ASN A 3 0.26 0.91 9.28
C ASN A 3 -0.98 1.81 9.25
N SER A 4 -0.93 2.98 9.89
CA SER A 4 -2.03 3.95 9.86
C SER A 4 -2.36 4.43 8.44
N ALA A 5 -1.34 4.59 7.58
CA ALA A 5 -1.56 4.98 6.20
C ALA A 5 -2.18 3.84 5.38
N LEU A 6 -1.73 2.60 5.56
CA LEU A 6 -2.34 1.43 4.91
C LEU A 6 -3.78 1.15 5.39
N ASP A 7 -4.09 1.46 6.65
CA ASP A 7 -5.45 1.37 7.18
C ASP A 7 -6.35 2.41 6.50
N THR A 8 -5.88 3.64 6.34
CA THR A 8 -6.59 4.67 5.57
C THR A 8 -6.80 4.25 4.11
N ILE A 9 -5.79 3.67 3.45
CA ILE A 9 -5.94 3.13 2.08
C ILE A 9 -7.01 2.05 2.05
N SER A 10 -7.01 1.11 3.00
CA SER A 10 -7.99 0.03 3.08
C SER A 10 -9.42 0.58 3.23
N GLU A 11 -9.61 1.62 4.03
CA GLU A 11 -10.90 2.30 4.19
C GLU A 11 -11.34 3.04 2.92
N LEU A 12 -10.42 3.73 2.24
CA LEU A 12 -10.69 4.35 0.94
C LEU A 12 -11.16 3.29 -0.06
N VAL A 13 -10.45 2.16 -0.16
CA VAL A 13 -10.79 1.06 -1.08
C VAL A 13 -12.15 0.46 -0.74
N ARG A 14 -12.49 0.29 0.54
CA ARG A 14 -13.81 -0.23 0.96
C ARG A 14 -14.96 0.75 0.72
N SER A 15 -14.70 2.05 0.79
CA SER A 15 -15.73 3.10 0.62
C SER A 15 -15.81 3.66 -0.81
N PHE A 16 -14.90 3.26 -1.70
CA PHE A 16 -14.82 3.78 -3.07
C PHE A 16 -16.14 3.63 -3.85
N GLN A 17 -16.52 4.72 -4.53
CA GLN A 17 -17.64 4.82 -5.47
C GLN A 17 -17.11 5.42 -6.77
N ILE A 18 -17.56 4.90 -7.92
CA ILE A 18 -17.03 5.23 -9.27
C ILE A 18 -16.96 6.75 -9.55
N GLY A 19 -17.90 7.54 -9.02
CA GLY A 19 -17.97 9.00 -9.22
C GLY A 19 -16.85 9.82 -8.56
N SER A 20 -15.99 9.24 -7.71
CA SER A 20 -14.95 9.96 -6.97
C SER A 20 -13.52 9.61 -7.36
N ARG A 21 -13.31 8.97 -8.52
CA ARG A 21 -12.02 8.42 -8.98
C ARG A 21 -10.80 9.35 -8.75
N GLN A 22 -10.82 10.59 -9.25
CA GLN A 22 -9.66 11.49 -9.11
C GLN A 22 -9.30 11.81 -7.65
N LEU A 23 -10.32 12.01 -6.80
CA LEU A 23 -10.10 12.28 -5.38
C LEU A 23 -9.57 11.04 -4.67
N PHE A 24 -10.12 9.87 -5.03
CA PHE A 24 -9.67 8.59 -4.54
C PHE A 24 -8.21 8.31 -4.94
N GLU A 25 -7.84 8.40 -6.22
CA GLU A 25 -6.47 8.16 -6.71
C GLU A 25 -5.46 9.07 -6.00
N ARG A 26 -5.78 10.37 -5.89
CA ARG A 26 -4.91 11.32 -5.19
C ARG A 26 -4.69 10.95 -3.73
N ALA A 27 -5.76 10.61 -3.00
CA ALA A 27 -5.66 10.22 -1.60
C ALA A 27 -4.92 8.89 -1.45
N PHE A 28 -5.20 7.93 -2.34
CA PHE A 28 -4.57 6.63 -2.38
C PHE A 28 -3.04 6.75 -2.55
N HIS A 29 -2.58 7.44 -3.59
CA HIS A 29 -1.14 7.61 -3.84
C HIS A 29 -0.43 8.41 -2.74
N HIS A 30 -1.12 9.39 -2.14
CA HIS A 30 -0.58 10.13 -0.99
C HIS A 30 -0.30 9.20 0.19
N HIS A 31 -1.27 8.38 0.60
CA HIS A 31 -1.09 7.45 1.71
C HIS A 31 -0.13 6.31 1.37
N LEU A 32 -0.10 5.84 0.12
CA LEU A 32 0.85 4.82 -0.31
C LEU A 32 2.29 5.32 -0.17
N THR A 33 2.55 6.56 -0.60
CA THR A 33 3.87 7.21 -0.44
C THR A 33 4.27 7.30 1.04
N ILE A 34 3.34 7.71 1.91
CA ILE A 34 3.59 7.77 3.36
C ILE A 34 3.91 6.38 3.92
N ALA A 35 3.23 5.34 3.45
CA ALA A 35 3.43 3.98 3.93
C ALA A 35 4.80 3.42 3.57
N THR A 36 5.32 3.75 2.39
CA THR A 36 6.54 3.15 1.82
C THR A 36 7.79 4.02 2.00
N GLU A 37 7.64 5.26 2.46
CA GLU A 37 8.75 6.22 2.58
C GLU A 37 9.97 5.66 3.33
N ALA A 38 9.74 4.96 4.43
CA ALA A 38 10.82 4.41 5.27
C ALA A 38 11.48 3.16 4.69
N ALA A 39 10.87 2.53 3.68
CA ALA A 39 11.36 1.30 3.06
C ALA A 39 11.73 1.50 1.58
N ARG A 40 11.92 2.75 1.15
CA ARG A 40 12.36 3.07 -0.23
C ARG A 40 13.64 2.32 -0.59
N GLY A 41 13.60 1.66 -1.76
CA GLY A 41 14.74 0.90 -2.28
C GLY A 41 14.86 -0.52 -1.73
N ASN A 42 13.89 -0.98 -0.92
CA ASN A 42 13.71 -2.41 -0.70
C ASN A 42 12.95 -3.01 -1.90
N HIS A 43 13.61 -3.87 -2.66
CA HIS A 43 13.03 -4.48 -3.87
C HIS A 43 11.76 -5.29 -3.59
N TYR A 44 11.63 -5.92 -2.42
CA TYR A 44 10.41 -6.63 -2.07
C TYR A 44 9.23 -5.67 -1.82
N VAL A 45 9.50 -4.52 -1.20
CA VAL A 45 8.49 -3.46 -1.00
C VAL A 45 8.11 -2.85 -2.34
N ASP A 46 9.09 -2.61 -3.21
CA ASP A 46 8.86 -2.08 -4.55
C ASP A 46 7.99 -3.03 -5.39
N ASP A 47 8.25 -4.35 -5.36
CA ASP A 47 7.42 -5.36 -6.01
C ASP A 47 5.97 -5.36 -5.46
N CYS A 48 5.79 -5.22 -4.15
CA CYS A 48 4.46 -5.09 -3.54
C CYS A 48 3.74 -3.80 -3.98
N VAL A 49 4.47 -2.69 -4.13
CA VAL A 49 3.92 -1.42 -4.62
C VAL A 49 3.44 -1.56 -6.06
N ASP A 50 4.19 -2.24 -6.91
CA ASP A 50 3.79 -2.51 -8.29
C ASP A 50 2.52 -3.36 -8.35
N LEU A 51 2.41 -4.42 -7.54
CA LEU A 51 1.18 -5.22 -7.40
C LEU A 51 -0.02 -4.38 -6.95
N VAL A 52 0.20 -3.43 -6.04
CA VAL A 52 -0.85 -2.51 -5.59
C VAL A 52 -1.32 -1.61 -6.74
N HIS A 53 -0.40 -1.07 -7.55
CA HIS A 53 -0.75 -0.26 -8.71
C HIS A 53 -1.49 -1.08 -9.79
N GLU A 54 -1.06 -2.31 -10.08
CA GLU A 54 -1.77 -3.19 -11.02
C GLU A 54 -3.20 -3.49 -10.54
N ALA A 55 -3.38 -3.76 -9.25
CA ALA A 55 -4.70 -4.01 -8.69
C ALA A 55 -5.59 -2.76 -8.68
N LEU A 56 -4.98 -1.57 -8.52
CA LEU A 56 -5.66 -0.29 -8.63
C LEU A 56 -6.14 -0.03 -10.07
N ASP A 57 -5.31 -0.30 -11.07
CA ASP A 57 -5.70 -0.16 -12.48
C ASP A 57 -6.87 -1.08 -12.83
N ARG A 58 -6.87 -2.31 -12.30
CA ARG A 58 -8.00 -3.25 -12.46
C ARG A 58 -9.30 -2.74 -11.84
N LEU A 59 -9.23 -2.07 -10.70
CA LEU A 59 -10.41 -1.46 -10.05
C LEU A 59 -11.09 -0.42 -10.95
N PHE A 60 -10.35 0.18 -11.88
CA PHE A 60 -10.88 1.21 -12.79
C PHE A 60 -11.14 0.74 -14.23
N ALA A 61 -10.79 -0.50 -14.57
CA ALA A 61 -10.87 -1.00 -15.93
C ALA A 61 -12.28 -1.43 -16.34
N ASP A 62 -13.04 -2.09 -15.44
CA ASP A 62 -14.38 -2.62 -15.77
C ASP A 62 -15.29 -2.71 -14.53
N ASP A 63 -16.49 -2.11 -14.60
CA ASP A 63 -17.46 -2.06 -13.50
C ASP A 63 -18.07 -3.45 -13.20
N SER A 64 -18.01 -4.40 -14.13
CA SER A 64 -18.64 -5.73 -13.99
C SER A 64 -17.94 -6.64 -12.98
N GLU A 65 -16.68 -6.34 -12.63
CA GLU A 65 -15.87 -7.11 -11.67
C GLU A 65 -15.38 -6.24 -10.49
N ALA A 66 -16.05 -5.13 -10.20
CA ALA A 66 -15.61 -4.15 -9.21
C ALA A 66 -15.37 -4.76 -7.81
N ASP A 67 -16.18 -5.74 -7.38
CA ASP A 67 -16.00 -6.42 -6.10
C ASP A 67 -14.76 -7.33 -6.08
N ALA A 68 -14.50 -8.05 -7.17
CA ALA A 68 -13.32 -8.90 -7.31
C ALA A 68 -12.04 -8.06 -7.40
N ALA A 69 -12.07 -6.96 -8.17
CA ALA A 69 -10.97 -6.01 -8.26
C ALA A 69 -10.69 -5.34 -6.91
N ARG A 70 -11.75 -4.97 -6.16
CA ARG A 70 -11.62 -4.42 -4.80
C ARG A 70 -10.99 -5.43 -3.83
N ALA A 71 -11.44 -6.68 -3.85
CA ALA A 71 -10.86 -7.74 -3.03
C ALA A 71 -9.39 -7.97 -3.37
N HIS A 72 -9.05 -7.96 -4.66
CA HIS A 72 -7.68 -8.11 -5.13
C HIS A 72 -6.77 -6.97 -4.65
N LEU A 73 -7.24 -5.72 -4.74
CA LEU A 73 -6.52 -4.56 -4.24
C LEU A 73 -6.31 -4.60 -2.72
N LEU A 74 -7.32 -5.03 -1.96
CA LEU A 74 -7.18 -5.22 -0.51
C LEU A 74 -6.13 -6.30 -0.18
N GLY A 75 -6.09 -7.40 -0.94
CA GLY A 75 -5.06 -8.42 -0.78
C GLY A 75 -3.64 -7.90 -1.10
N ALA A 76 -3.48 -7.09 -2.14
CA ALA A 76 -2.19 -6.46 -2.45
C ALA A 76 -1.72 -5.51 -1.34
N ILE A 77 -2.65 -4.75 -0.74
CA ILE A 77 -2.35 -3.88 0.41
C ILE A 77 -1.92 -4.70 1.64
N GLU A 78 -2.53 -5.87 1.87
CA GLU A 78 -2.13 -6.77 2.95
C GLU A 78 -0.73 -7.36 2.72
N ALA A 79 -0.41 -7.78 1.49
CA ALA A 79 0.94 -8.23 1.14
C ALA A 79 2.00 -7.14 1.37
N LEU A 80 1.70 -5.90 0.97
CA LEU A 80 2.56 -4.74 1.25
C LEU A 80 2.73 -4.50 2.75
N ARG A 81 1.65 -4.65 3.55
CA ARG A 81 1.72 -4.53 5.01
C ARG A 81 2.68 -5.56 5.60
N ASP A 82 2.59 -6.81 5.16
CA ASP A 82 3.44 -7.88 5.65
C ASP A 82 4.91 -7.61 5.32
N GLU A 83 5.21 -7.18 4.10
CA GLU A 83 6.58 -6.87 3.68
C GLU A 83 7.17 -5.65 4.43
N LEU A 84 6.37 -4.60 4.66
CA LEU A 84 6.79 -3.47 5.49
C LEU A 84 7.08 -3.88 6.94
N CYS A 85 6.27 -4.78 7.50
CA CYS A 85 6.52 -5.36 8.82
C CYS A 85 7.85 -6.13 8.84
N LEU A 86 8.11 -6.99 7.86
CA LEU A 86 9.36 -7.74 7.73
C LEU A 86 10.58 -6.82 7.56
N SER A 87 10.43 -5.77 6.76
CA SER A 87 11.46 -4.75 6.54
C SER A 87 11.83 -4.02 7.83
N SER A 88 10.82 -3.68 8.64
CA SER A 88 11.04 -3.00 9.94
C SER A 88 11.65 -3.92 11.00
N ALA A 89 11.42 -5.24 10.92
CA ALA A 89 11.97 -6.21 11.85
C ALA A 89 13.43 -6.60 11.53
N ASN A 90 13.87 -6.38 10.28
CA ASN A 90 15.20 -6.74 9.80
C ASN A 90 16.24 -5.62 9.93
N GLU A 91 15.97 -4.50 10.62
CA GLU A 91 17.04 -3.57 11.01
C GLU A 91 18.02 -4.28 11.96
N PRO A 92 19.29 -4.53 11.54
CA PRO A 92 20.24 -5.17 12.42
C PRO A 92 20.51 -4.24 13.61
N ALA A 93 20.38 -4.80 14.82
CA ALA A 93 20.63 -4.12 16.11
C ALA A 93 22.04 -3.48 16.25
N TYR A 94 22.90 -3.59 15.24
CA TYR A 94 24.25 -3.06 15.22
C TYR A 94 24.32 -1.52 15.09
N VAL A 95 23.27 -0.86 14.57
CA VAL A 95 23.28 0.61 14.37
C VAL A 95 22.96 1.38 15.67
N ARG A 96 22.41 0.73 16.69
CA ARG A 96 22.12 1.38 17.99
C ARG A 96 23.32 1.47 18.95
N ALA A 97 24.44 0.81 18.65
CA ALA A 97 25.57 0.70 19.57
C ALA A 97 26.69 1.75 19.36
N THR A 98 26.61 2.61 18.34
CA THR A 98 27.69 3.59 18.05
C THR A 98 27.32 5.05 18.33
N ALA A 99 26.16 5.30 18.94
CA ALA A 99 25.80 6.61 19.49
C ALA A 99 25.88 6.56 21.02
N SER A 100 27.10 6.57 21.55
CA SER A 100 27.41 6.86 22.97
C SER A 100 28.61 7.78 23.03
#